data_AF-A0A485AQH2-F1
#
_entry.id   AF-A0A485AQH2-F1
#
_cell.length_a   1.000
_cell.length_b   1.000
_cell.length_c   1.000
_cell.angle_alpha   90.00
_cell.angle_beta   90.00
_cell.angle_gamma   90.00
#
_symmetry.space_group_name_H-M   'P 1'
#
loop_
_entity.id
_entity.type
_entity.pdbx_description
1 polymer ?
#
loop_
_entity_poly.entity_id
_entity_poly.type
_entity_poly.pdbx_seq_one_letter_code
_entity_poly.pdbx_strand_id
1 'polypeptide(L)'
;MEMSYGRALWRNFLGQSPDWYKLALIIVLIVNPLVFHLNPFIAGWMLVVEFIFTLAMALKCYPLLPGGLLAIEAVMIGMTSPEHVREEIASNLEVLLLLMFMVAGIYFMKQLLLFIFTRLLLGIRSKMLLSLSFCLAAAFLSAFLDALTVVAVVISVAVGFYGIYHRVASARPDDNDILDDSHIDPALS
;
A
#
# COMPACT_ATOMS: atom_id res chain seq x y z
N MET A 1 -4.87 27.74 24.43
CA MET A 1 -5.06 26.40 25.03
C MET A 1 -3.70 25.74 25.12
N GLU A 2 -3.15 25.60 26.33
CA GLU A 2 -1.91 24.86 26.54
C GLU A 2 -2.15 23.39 26.21
N MET A 3 -1.59 22.95 25.08
CA MET A 3 -1.53 21.53 24.75
C MET A 3 -0.61 20.87 25.77
N SER A 4 -1.20 20.17 26.75
CA SER A 4 -0.45 19.30 27.66
C SER A 4 0.47 18.38 26.84
N TYR A 5 1.75 18.34 27.19
CA TYR A 5 2.79 17.53 26.52
C TYR A 5 2.35 16.08 26.31
N GLY A 6 1.54 15.52 27.22
CA GLY A 6 0.96 14.18 27.08
C GLY A 6 0.00 14.03 25.90
N ARG A 7 -0.86 15.03 25.64
CA ARG A 7 -1.73 15.02 24.45
C ARG A 7 -0.93 15.18 23.16
N ALA A 8 0.16 15.95 23.19
CA ALA A 8 1.03 16.10 22.03
C ALA A 8 1.77 14.78 21.71
N LEU A 9 2.28 14.08 22.72
CA LEU A 9 2.88 12.74 22.58
C LEU A 9 1.85 11.72 22.07
N TRP A 10 0.64 11.71 22.63
CA TRP A 10 -0.43 10.80 22.20
C TRP A 10 -0.86 11.01 20.74
N ARG A 11 -0.85 12.27 20.27
CA ARG A 11 -1.14 12.61 18.87
C ARG A 11 -0.03 12.18 17.91
N ASN A 12 1.22 12.16 18.36
CA ASN A 12 2.36 11.69 17.57
C ASN A 12 2.51 10.16 17.62
N PHE A 13 2.15 9.53 18.74
CA PHE A 13 2.21 8.08 18.91
C PHE A 13 1.25 7.39 17.93
N LEU A 14 1.80 6.55 17.04
CA LEU A 14 1.06 5.81 16.01
C LEU A 14 0.20 6.68 15.06
N GLY A 15 0.51 7.97 14.93
CA GLY A 15 -0.14 8.89 14.00
C GLY A 15 -1.67 8.95 14.12
N GLN A 16 -2.37 8.84 12.98
CA GLN A 16 -3.83 8.87 12.88
C GLN A 16 -4.53 7.55 13.23
N SER A 17 -3.87 6.63 13.94
CA SER A 17 -4.54 5.41 14.38
C SER A 17 -5.63 5.72 15.44
N PRO A 18 -6.72 4.93 15.49
CA PRO A 18 -7.79 5.09 16.47
C PRO A 18 -7.28 5.00 17.91
N ASP A 19 -7.86 5.78 18.83
CA ASP A 19 -7.41 5.82 20.23
C ASP A 19 -7.55 4.46 20.93
N TRP A 20 -8.59 3.69 20.61
CA TRP A 20 -8.79 2.34 21.16
C TRP A 20 -7.66 1.38 20.75
N TYR A 21 -7.11 1.55 19.55
CA TYR A 21 -6.02 0.73 19.03
C TYR A 21 -4.71 1.07 19.73
N LYS A 22 -4.43 2.35 19.94
CA LYS A 22 -3.27 2.81 20.72
C LYS A 22 -3.33 2.26 22.15
N LEU A 23 -4.50 2.30 22.77
CA LEU A 23 -4.71 1.76 24.12
C LEU A 23 -4.53 0.24 24.14
N ALA A 24 -5.14 -0.49 23.20
CA ALA A 24 -4.99 -1.94 23.08
C ALA A 24 -3.52 -2.35 22.94
N LEU A 25 -2.75 -1.62 22.12
CA LEU A 25 -1.33 -1.89 21.93
C LEU A 25 -0.51 -1.66 23.20
N ILE A 26 -0.79 -0.59 23.95
CA ILE A 26 -0.13 -0.33 25.23
C ILE A 26 -0.45 -1.42 26.26
N ILE A 27 -1.70 -1.89 26.30
CA ILE A 27 -2.11 -2.99 27.19
C ILE A 27 -1.32 -4.26 26.82
N VAL A 28 -1.27 -4.59 25.52
CA VAL A 28 -0.52 -5.73 25.00
C VAL A 28 0.96 -5.67 25.41
N LEU A 29 1.62 -4.52 25.22
CA LEU A 29 3.01 -4.27 25.63
C LEU A 29 3.26 -4.44 27.14
N ILE A 30 2.22 -4.34 27.98
CA ILE A 30 2.34 -4.56 29.43
C ILE A 30 2.07 -6.02 29.78
N VAL A 31 1.17 -6.68 29.05
CA VAL A 31 0.78 -8.08 29.31
C VAL A 31 1.83 -9.06 28.80
N ASN A 32 2.46 -8.79 27.66
CA ASN A 32 3.46 -9.67 27.04
C ASN A 32 4.62 -10.07 27.96
N PRO A 33 5.28 -9.15 28.70
CA PRO A 33 6.32 -9.51 29.66
C PRO A 33 5.77 -10.41 30.77
N LEU A 34 4.58 -10.13 31.28
CA LEU A 34 3.99 -10.91 32.38
C LEU A 34 3.69 -12.34 31.95
N VAL A 35 3.14 -12.52 30.75
CA VAL A 35 2.85 -13.85 30.19
C VAL A 35 4.14 -14.61 29.89
N PHE A 36 5.18 -13.94 29.40
CA PHE A 36 6.48 -14.56 29.14
C PHE A 36 7.12 -15.15 30.41
N HIS A 37 7.04 -14.45 31.54
CA HIS A 37 7.57 -14.95 32.82
C HIS A 37 6.81 -16.18 33.32
N LEU A 38 5.52 -16.32 32.98
CA LEU A 38 4.71 -17.48 33.35
C LEU A 38 4.93 -18.66 32.40
N ASN A 39 4.89 -18.43 31.09
CA ASN A 39 5.06 -19.46 30.08
C ASN A 39 5.55 -18.86 28.75
N PRO A 40 6.84 -19.07 28.39
CA PRO A 40 7.42 -18.57 27.14
C PRO A 40 6.72 -19.06 25.88
N PHE A 41 6.19 -20.29 25.88
CA PHE A 41 5.51 -20.86 24.71
C PHE A 41 4.17 -20.16 24.44
N ILE A 42 3.38 -19.92 25.48
CA ILE A 42 2.10 -19.20 25.34
C ILE A 42 2.34 -17.75 24.93
N ALA A 43 3.37 -17.12 25.50
CA ALA A 43 3.74 -15.75 25.15
C ALA A 43 4.15 -15.60 23.67
N GLY A 44 4.88 -16.58 23.12
CA GLY A 44 5.22 -16.59 21.69
C GLY A 44 3.98 -16.66 20.79
N TRP A 45 3.02 -17.54 21.10
CA TRP A 45 1.77 -17.63 20.34
C TRP A 45 0.90 -16.37 20.48
N MET A 46 0.87 -15.77 21.67
CA MET A 46 0.19 -14.50 21.92
C MET A 46 0.79 -13.39 21.04
N LEU A 47 2.11 -13.28 20.98
CA LEU A 47 2.81 -12.30 20.15
C LEU A 47 2.52 -12.49 18.65
N VAL A 48 2.42 -13.73 18.17
CA VAL A 48 2.02 -14.02 16.78
C VAL A 48 0.60 -13.53 16.50
N VAL A 49 -0.35 -13.79 17.39
CA VAL A 49 -1.75 -13.33 17.24
C VAL A 49 -1.81 -11.80 17.23
N GLU A 50 -1.08 -11.16 18.11
CA GLU A 50 -0.98 -9.69 18.19
C GLU A 50 -0.35 -9.09 16.94
N PHE A 51 0.71 -9.71 16.42
CA PHE A 51 1.34 -9.28 15.18
C PHE A 51 0.35 -9.32 14.02
N ILE A 52 -0.43 -10.40 13.87
CA ILE A 52 -1.49 -10.50 12.86
C ILE A 52 -2.55 -9.41 13.06
N PHE A 53 -2.95 -9.16 14.31
CA PHE A 53 -3.88 -8.07 14.63
C PHE A 53 -3.33 -6.70 14.20
N THR A 54 -2.04 -6.41 14.46
CA THR A 54 -1.41 -5.16 14.02
C THR A 54 -1.30 -5.06 12.50
N LEU A 55 -1.04 -6.17 11.79
CA LEU A 55 -1.04 -6.22 10.32
C LEU A 55 -2.43 -5.89 9.76
N ALA A 56 -3.48 -6.50 10.31
CA ALA A 56 -4.85 -6.26 9.89
C ALA A 56 -5.26 -4.79 10.08
N MET A 57 -4.86 -4.18 11.20
CA MET A 57 -5.12 -2.77 11.47
C MET A 57 -4.27 -1.84 10.59
N ALA A 58 -3.06 -2.23 10.21
CA ALA A 58 -2.20 -1.44 9.32
C ALA A 58 -2.77 -1.32 7.89
N LEU A 59 -3.61 -2.28 7.46
CA LEU A 59 -4.34 -2.16 6.19
C LEU A 59 -5.34 -0.99 6.19
N LYS A 60 -5.89 -0.63 7.35
CA LYS A 60 -6.80 0.52 7.53
C LYS A 60 -6.07 1.79 7.96
N CYS A 61 -5.00 1.64 8.73
CA CYS A 61 -4.25 2.71 9.37
C CYS A 61 -2.75 2.56 9.08
N TYR A 62 -2.35 2.70 7.82
CA TYR A 62 -0.93 2.89 7.46
C TYR A 62 -0.36 3.98 8.38
N PRO A 63 0.58 3.68 9.30
CA PRO A 63 1.79 2.86 9.11
C PRO A 63 1.94 1.63 10.04
N LEU A 64 2.74 0.65 9.60
CA LEU A 64 3.05 -0.63 10.28
C LEU A 64 4.02 -0.52 11.49
N LEU A 65 4.24 0.69 11.99
CA LEU A 65 5.02 1.01 13.19
C LEU A 65 4.71 0.14 14.44
N PRO A 66 3.44 -0.25 14.71
CA PRO A 66 3.13 -1.04 15.91
C PRO A 66 3.71 -2.46 15.89
N GLY A 67 3.85 -3.10 14.72
CA GLY A 67 4.51 -4.41 14.63
C GLY A 67 5.99 -4.34 15.00
N GLY A 68 6.66 -3.23 14.67
CA GLY A 68 8.04 -2.97 15.09
C GLY A 68 8.19 -2.78 16.60
N LEU A 69 7.20 -2.19 17.27
CA LEU A 69 7.19 -2.06 18.73
C LEU A 69 7.13 -3.44 19.41
N LEU A 70 6.28 -4.35 18.91
CA LEU A 70 6.21 -5.74 19.40
C LEU A 70 7.53 -6.49 19.18
N ALA A 71 8.20 -6.28 18.05
CA ALA A 71 9.50 -6.89 17.77
C ALA A 71 10.60 -6.39 18.73
N ILE A 72 10.64 -5.07 19.00
CA ILE A 72 11.58 -4.49 19.97
C ILE A 72 11.29 -5.04 21.37
N GLU A 73 10.02 -5.11 21.75
CA GLU A 73 9.60 -5.72 23.01
C GLU A 73 10.08 -7.18 23.12
N ALA A 74 9.89 -7.99 22.09
CA ALA A 74 10.33 -9.40 22.08
C ALA A 74 11.84 -9.52 22.36
N VAL A 75 12.65 -8.64 21.77
CA VAL A 75 14.09 -8.57 22.02
C VAL A 75 14.38 -8.13 23.46
N MET A 76 13.69 -7.09 23.94
CA MET A 76 13.90 -6.53 25.29
C MET A 76 13.49 -7.50 26.41
N ILE A 77 12.43 -8.28 26.21
CA ILE A 77 11.98 -9.32 27.14
C ILE A 77 12.92 -10.54 27.12
N GLY A 78 13.68 -10.72 26.04
CA GLY A 78 14.60 -11.85 25.87
C GLY A 78 13.97 -13.07 25.18
N MET A 79 12.89 -12.88 24.41
CA MET A 79 12.35 -13.94 23.53
C MET A 79 13.31 -14.26 22.37
N THR A 80 14.12 -13.28 21.95
CA THR A 80 15.17 -13.44 20.95
C THR A 80 16.34 -12.52 21.29
N SER A 81 17.54 -12.83 20.79
CA SER A 81 18.71 -11.97 20.95
C SER A 81 18.86 -10.97 19.79
N PRO A 82 19.44 -9.78 20.03
CA PRO A 82 19.78 -8.83 18.98
C PRO A 82 20.68 -9.42 17.89
N GLU A 83 21.61 -10.30 18.26
CA GLU A 83 22.53 -10.97 17.35
C GLU A 83 21.78 -11.88 16.36
N HIS A 84 20.81 -12.64 16.87
CA HIS A 84 20.00 -13.53 16.04
C HIS A 84 19.11 -12.75 15.07
N VAL A 85 18.48 -11.66 15.55
CA VAL A 85 17.70 -10.75 14.68
C VAL A 85 18.58 -10.14 13.58
N ARG A 86 19.81 -9.74 13.91
CA ARG A 86 20.77 -9.20 12.94
C ARG A 86 21.13 -10.22 11.85
N GLU A 87 21.37 -11.47 12.22
CA GLU A 87 21.69 -12.54 11.27
C GLU A 87 20.52 -12.83 10.32
N GLU A 88 19.30 -12.91 10.85
CA GLU A 88 18.09 -13.08 10.04
C GLU A 88 17.88 -11.90 9.08
N ILE A 89 18.04 -10.67 9.55
CA ILE A 89 17.95 -9.48 8.69
C ILE A 89 19.04 -9.51 7.62
N ALA A 90 20.27 -9.85 7.96
CA ALA A 90 21.37 -9.92 6.98
C ALA A 90 21.11 -11.00 5.92
N SER A 91 20.59 -12.16 6.32
CA SER A 91 20.24 -13.23 5.38
C SER A 91 19.09 -12.87 4.45
N ASN A 92 18.16 -12.03 4.90
CA ASN A 92 17.01 -11.60 4.10
C ASN A 92 17.20 -10.22 3.45
N LEU A 93 18.36 -9.58 3.66
CA LEU A 93 18.63 -8.23 3.18
C LEU A 93 18.55 -8.14 1.67
N GLU A 94 19.03 -9.17 0.95
CA GLU A 94 18.94 -9.24 -0.51
C GLU A 94 17.49 -9.15 -0.99
N VAL A 95 16.59 -9.93 -0.37
CA VAL A 95 15.16 -9.94 -0.72
C VAL A 95 14.51 -8.61 -0.35
N LEU A 96 14.84 -8.04 0.81
CA LEU A 96 14.33 -6.73 1.23
C LEU A 96 14.77 -5.61 0.28
N LEU A 97 16.03 -5.62 -0.15
CA LEU A 97 16.56 -4.67 -1.13
C LEU A 97 15.92 -4.86 -2.50
N LEU A 98 15.70 -6.10 -2.93
CA LEU A 98 15.00 -6.41 -4.18
C LEU A 98 13.54 -5.94 -4.13
N LEU A 99 12.83 -6.16 -3.03
CA LEU A 99 11.47 -5.66 -2.81
C LEU A 99 11.41 -4.12 -2.81
N MET A 100 12.33 -3.46 -2.09
CA MET A 100 12.40 -2.00 -2.04
C MET A 100 12.73 -1.41 -3.42
N PHE A 101 13.69 -2.02 -4.13
CA PHE A 101 14.05 -1.64 -5.49
C PHE A 101 12.89 -1.87 -6.46
N MET A 102 12.15 -2.98 -6.32
CA MET A 102 10.97 -3.27 -7.13
C MET A 102 9.88 -2.20 -6.94
N VAL A 103 9.54 -1.86 -5.69
CA VAL A 103 8.54 -0.82 -5.40
C VAL A 103 8.98 0.54 -5.93
N ALA A 104 10.24 0.93 -5.68
CA ALA A 104 10.81 2.18 -6.19
C ALA A 104 10.84 2.20 -7.74
N GLY A 105 11.21 1.09 -8.35
CA GLY A 105 11.24 0.89 -9.80
C GLY A 105 9.87 1.07 -10.44
N ILE A 106 8.83 0.44 -9.90
CA ILE A 106 7.45 0.59 -10.42
C ILE A 106 6.99 2.05 -10.30
N TYR A 107 7.23 2.72 -9.17
CA TYR A 107 6.85 4.12 -8.99
C TYR A 107 7.54 5.04 -10.00
N PHE A 108 8.84 4.85 -10.22
CA PHE A 108 9.61 5.58 -11.22
C PHE A 108 9.10 5.31 -12.64
N MET A 109 8.94 4.04 -13.01
CA MET A 109 8.51 3.61 -14.33
C MET A 109 7.09 4.08 -14.66
N LYS A 110 6.17 4.06 -13.68
CA LYS A 110 4.81 4.59 -13.82
C LYS A 110 4.80 6.09 -14.14
N GLN A 111 5.58 6.90 -13.42
CA GLN A 111 5.64 8.34 -13.67
C GLN A 111 6.31 8.68 -15.00
N LEU A 112 7.40 7.98 -15.33
CA LEU A 112 8.09 8.13 -16.61
C LEU A 112 7.16 7.79 -17.78
N LEU A 113 6.39 6.70 -17.67
CA LEU A 113 5.45 6.30 -18.69
C LEU A 113 4.33 7.33 -18.89
N LEU A 114 3.70 7.78 -17.80
CA LEU A 114 2.64 8.79 -17.85
C LEU A 114 3.15 10.07 -18.54
N PHE A 115 4.38 10.49 -18.22
CA PHE A 115 5.03 11.65 -18.83
C PHE A 115 5.26 11.45 -20.34
N ILE A 116 5.83 10.31 -20.74
CA ILE A 116 6.10 10.00 -22.15
C ILE A 116 4.79 9.96 -22.94
N PHE A 117 3.77 9.24 -22.46
CA PHE A 117 2.47 9.15 -23.15
C PHE A 117 1.79 10.52 -23.29
N THR A 118 1.81 11.34 -22.23
CA THR A 118 1.22 12.68 -22.27
C THR A 118 1.93 13.55 -23.31
N ARG A 119 3.27 13.53 -23.34
CA ARG A 119 4.03 14.26 -24.37
C ARG A 119 3.80 13.73 -25.78
N LEU A 120 3.64 12.41 -25.94
CA LEU A 120 3.40 11.78 -27.22
C LEU A 120 2.05 12.21 -27.81
N LEU A 121 0.99 12.18 -26.98
CA LEU A 121 -0.37 12.57 -27.34
C LEU A 121 -0.49 14.07 -27.66
N LEU A 122 0.20 14.93 -26.89
CA LEU A 122 0.15 16.38 -27.09
C LEU A 122 1.10 16.85 -28.21
N GLY A 123 2.17 16.13 -28.47
CA GLY A 123 3.21 16.51 -29.44
C GLY A 123 2.94 16.03 -30.87
N ILE A 124 2.24 14.92 -31.07
CA ILE A 124 2.08 14.31 -32.40
C ILE A 124 0.66 14.55 -32.94
N ARG A 125 0.56 15.36 -34.01
CA ARG A 125 -0.70 15.63 -34.74
C ARG A 125 -1.18 14.46 -35.62
N SER A 126 -0.28 13.53 -35.99
CA SER A 126 -0.55 12.47 -36.97
C SER A 126 -0.89 11.13 -36.32
N LYS A 127 -2.02 10.52 -36.74
CA LYS A 127 -2.53 9.25 -36.18
C LYS A 127 -1.57 8.07 -36.34
N MET A 128 -0.85 7.97 -37.47
CA MET A 128 0.05 6.85 -37.76
C MET A 128 1.36 6.92 -36.95
N LEU A 129 1.96 8.11 -36.84
CA LEU A 129 3.17 8.33 -36.03
C LEU A 129 2.86 8.14 -34.54
N LEU A 130 1.69 8.59 -34.10
CA LEU A 130 1.25 8.43 -32.72
C LEU A 130 1.13 6.95 -32.34
N SER A 131 0.49 6.11 -33.17
CA SER A 131 0.34 4.68 -32.88
C SER A 131 1.67 3.93 -32.92
N LEU A 132 2.58 4.31 -33.85
CA LEU A 132 3.89 3.68 -33.97
C LEU A 132 4.78 4.00 -32.75
N SER A 133 4.84 5.26 -32.35
CA SER A 133 5.61 5.68 -31.18
C SER A 133 5.02 5.15 -29.87
N PHE A 134 3.69 4.99 -29.79
CA PHE A 134 3.03 4.36 -28.66
C PHE A 134 3.42 2.88 -28.53
N CYS A 135 3.42 2.15 -29.65
CA CYS A 135 3.82 0.73 -29.67
C CYS A 135 5.30 0.54 -29.27
N LEU A 136 6.20 1.39 -29.78
CA LEU A 136 7.62 1.35 -29.44
C LEU A 136 7.86 1.64 -27.94
N ALA A 137 7.18 2.66 -27.41
CA ALA A 137 7.28 3.01 -26.00
C ALA A 137 6.73 1.89 -25.09
N ALA A 138 5.60 1.28 -25.47
CA ALA A 138 5.01 0.16 -24.74
C ALA A 138 5.92 -1.08 -24.75
N ALA A 139 6.53 -1.41 -25.89
CA ALA A 139 7.46 -2.54 -26.01
C ALA A 139 8.72 -2.33 -25.16
N PHE A 140 9.31 -1.13 -25.19
CA PHE A 140 10.45 -0.80 -24.34
C PHE A 140 10.11 -0.90 -22.85
N LEU A 141 8.92 -0.41 -22.46
CA LEU A 141 8.50 -0.42 -21.07
C LEU A 141 8.19 -1.82 -20.52
N SER A 142 7.67 -2.70 -21.38
CA SER A 142 7.36 -4.09 -21.01
C SER A 142 8.59 -4.90 -20.60
N ALA A 143 9.80 -4.47 -20.98
CA ALA A 143 11.05 -5.14 -20.59
C ALA A 143 11.49 -4.82 -19.15
N PHE A 144 11.00 -3.72 -18.57
CA PHE A 144 11.42 -3.20 -17.27
C PHE A 144 10.35 -3.30 -16.18
N LEU A 145 9.12 -3.64 -16.55
CA LEU A 145 8.01 -3.81 -15.61
C LEU A 145 7.77 -5.30 -15.37
N ASP A 146 7.59 -5.67 -14.10
CA ASP A 146 7.08 -6.99 -13.73
C ASP A 146 5.68 -7.20 -14.34
N ALA A 147 5.34 -8.43 -14.73
CA ALA A 147 4.13 -8.74 -15.51
C ALA A 147 2.83 -8.24 -14.84
N LEU A 148 2.76 -8.31 -13.51
CA LEU A 148 1.59 -7.84 -12.74
C LEU A 148 1.46 -6.31 -12.75
N THR A 149 2.60 -5.62 -12.82
CA THR A 149 2.68 -4.15 -12.83
C THR A 149 2.32 -3.58 -14.20
N VAL A 150 2.66 -4.29 -15.29
CA VAL A 150 2.23 -3.96 -16.65
C VAL A 150 0.71 -4.02 -16.76
N VAL A 151 0.09 -5.10 -16.28
CA VAL A 151 -1.38 -5.28 -16.33
C VAL A 151 -2.09 -4.16 -15.55
N ALA A 152 -1.62 -3.81 -14.35
CA ALA A 152 -2.21 -2.73 -13.54
C ALA A 152 -2.10 -1.35 -14.21
N VAL A 153 -0.96 -1.05 -14.84
CA VAL A 153 -0.74 0.22 -15.56
C VAL A 153 -1.61 0.30 -16.83
N VAL A 154 -1.70 -0.79 -17.60
CA VAL A 154 -2.57 -0.86 -18.80
C VAL A 154 -4.04 -0.68 -18.41
N ILE A 155 -4.51 -1.34 -17.34
CA ILE A 155 -5.88 -1.15 -16.83
C ILE A 155 -6.11 0.31 -16.43
N SER A 156 -5.17 0.94 -15.72
CA SER A 156 -5.28 2.34 -15.31
C SER A 156 -5.40 3.30 -16.50
N VAL A 157 -4.60 3.05 -17.55
CA VAL A 157 -4.64 3.85 -18.79
C VAL A 157 -5.95 3.61 -19.54
N ALA A 158 -6.39 2.35 -19.68
CA ALA A 158 -7.64 2.01 -20.36
C ALA A 158 -8.87 2.63 -19.67
N VAL A 159 -8.95 2.56 -18.34
CA VAL A 159 -10.01 3.20 -17.55
C VAL A 159 -9.94 4.72 -17.65
N GLY A 160 -8.73 5.30 -17.64
CA GLY A 160 -8.54 6.74 -17.85
C GLY A 160 -9.05 7.23 -19.21
N PHE A 161 -8.75 6.50 -20.29
CA PHE A 161 -9.28 6.79 -21.62
C PHE A 161 -10.78 6.55 -21.72
N TYR A 162 -11.30 5.49 -21.09
CA TYR A 162 -12.74 5.24 -21.03
C TYR A 162 -13.47 6.38 -20.33
N GLY A 163 -12.95 6.90 -19.22
CA GLY A 163 -13.53 8.06 -18.52
C GLY A 163 -13.52 9.34 -19.39
N ILE A 164 -12.47 9.58 -20.16
CA ILE A 164 -12.41 10.71 -21.10
C ILE A 164 -13.40 10.50 -22.26
N TYR A 165 -13.45 9.31 -22.85
CA TYR A 165 -14.38 8.96 -23.92
C TYR A 165 -15.83 9.08 -23.45
N HIS A 166 -16.15 8.52 -22.28
CA HIS A 166 -17.47 8.64 -21.67
C HIS A 166 -17.82 10.10 -21.46
N ARG A 167 -16.93 10.90 -20.86
CA ARG A 167 -17.17 12.34 -20.65
C ARG A 167 -17.39 13.14 -21.93
N VAL A 168 -16.75 12.75 -23.04
CA VAL A 168 -16.88 13.41 -24.35
C VAL A 168 -18.11 12.92 -25.12
N ALA A 169 -18.45 11.63 -25.00
CA ALA A 169 -19.66 11.04 -25.59
C ALA A 169 -20.93 11.41 -24.80
N SER A 170 -20.81 11.55 -23.49
CA SER A 170 -21.82 12.02 -22.56
C SER A 170 -21.88 13.55 -22.50
N ALA A 171 -21.67 14.23 -23.63
CA ALA A 171 -21.98 15.65 -23.80
C ALA A 171 -23.51 15.90 -23.76
N ARG A 172 -24.18 15.33 -22.76
CA ARG A 172 -25.49 15.69 -22.25
C ARG A 172 -25.31 16.18 -20.82
N PRO A 173 -25.91 17.33 -20.46
CA PRO A 173 -25.87 17.84 -19.10
C PRO A 173 -26.60 16.84 -18.19
N ASP A 174 -26.02 16.59 -17.02
CA ASP A 174 -26.55 15.77 -15.92
C ASP A 174 -26.64 14.26 -16.17
N ASP A 175 -25.65 13.51 -15.67
CA ASP A 175 -25.89 12.68 -14.49
C ASP A 175 -24.57 12.16 -13.90
N ASN A 176 -24.49 12.15 -12.58
CA ASN A 176 -23.25 12.08 -11.81
C ASN A 176 -23.02 10.70 -11.16
N ASP A 177 -23.52 9.61 -11.77
CA ASP A 177 -23.40 8.27 -11.19
C ASP A 177 -22.93 7.22 -12.21
N ILE A 178 -21.68 6.78 -12.08
CA ILE A 178 -21.02 5.74 -12.89
C ILE A 178 -21.43 4.32 -12.40
N LEU A 179 -22.34 4.22 -11.44
CA LEU A 179 -22.61 2.98 -10.68
C LEU A 179 -24.08 2.55 -10.68
N ASP A 180 -24.99 3.23 -11.38
CA ASP A 180 -26.42 2.91 -11.31
C ASP A 180 -26.94 2.25 -12.60
N ASP A 181 -27.01 0.92 -12.59
CA ASP A 181 -27.62 0.08 -13.63
C ASP A 181 -29.15 -0.07 -13.46
N SER A 182 -29.79 0.81 -12.66
CA SER A 182 -31.21 0.75 -12.32
C SER A 182 -32.18 0.94 -13.51
N HIS A 183 -31.68 1.27 -14.70
CA HIS A 183 -32.47 1.52 -15.92
C HIS A 183 -32.53 0.36 -16.92
N ILE A 184 -32.08 -0.85 -16.58
CA ILE A 184 -32.32 -2.03 -17.42
C ILE A 184 -33.75 -2.52 -17.20
N ASP A 185 -34.67 -2.05 -18.06
CA ASP A 185 -36.08 -2.45 -18.11
C ASP A 185 -36.27 -3.99 -18.10
N PRO A 186 -36.98 -4.56 -17.10
CA PRO A 186 -37.50 -5.92 -17.16
C PRO A 186 -38.87 -5.88 -17.83
N ALA A 187 -38.91 -5.62 -19.14
CA ALA A 187 -40.16 -5.63 -19.89
C ALA A 187 -39.96 -6.29 -21.26
N LEU A 188 -39.77 -7.61 -21.25
CA LEU A 188 -40.20 -8.50 -22.32
C LEU A 188 -40.44 -9.88 -21.73
N SER A 189 -41.75 -10.17 -21.60
CA SER A 189 -42.36 -11.50 -21.60
C SER A 189 -41.83 -12.41 -22.71
#